data_AF-A0A1I2LYT9-F1
#
_entry.id   AF-A0A1I2LYT9-F1
#
_cell.length_a   1.000
_cell.length_b   1.000
_cell.length_c   1.000
_cell.angle_alpha   90.00
_cell.angle_beta   90.00
_cell.angle_gamma   90.00
#
_symmetry.space_group_name_H-M   'P 1'
#
loop_
_entity.id
_entity.type
_entity.pdbx_description
1 polymer ?
#
loop_
_entity_poly.entity_id
_entity_poly.type
_entity_poly.pdbx_seq_one_letter_code
_entity_poly.pdbx_strand_id
1 'polypeptide(L)'
;MAAAPAFRGSVRKRDELLSDIRANGALTRIWLNSAAIEERFAVIVQEYVLDPVLVRLIAALSDMATSPARTEFVATVIEALPLDKPTGGIACAWLIDRWESTLATRLEGSAVHEPARTVVQLVKDSQVGEVPAEAWRAAIRGLALAAEPGPDIADYVEVVEAMAWDTSKAPGAITDVIQAWCSAARRDALRAAGWTDALEQEYTRLARDYQTRIAPEMRALDTTDRVEIERIFEELMRKQFDGEGRIDLMGHAMAAHKASHAGVQRWGDEQRESLCAFLTSSAQDIKRPD
;
A
#
# COMPACT_ATOMS: atom_id res chain seq x y z
N MET A 1 -21.06 -7.56 -23.31
CA MET A 1 -21.88 -8.27 -22.29
C MET A 1 -21.90 -7.41 -21.04
N ALA A 2 -23.04 -7.25 -20.37
CA ALA A 2 -23.08 -6.54 -19.08
C ALA A 2 -22.21 -7.28 -18.06
N ALA A 3 -21.43 -6.55 -17.25
CA ALA A 3 -20.64 -7.15 -16.19
C ALA A 3 -21.56 -7.82 -15.16
N ALA A 4 -21.16 -9.00 -14.67
CA ALA A 4 -21.95 -9.75 -13.71
C ALA A 4 -21.86 -9.11 -12.31
N PRO A 5 -22.93 -9.17 -11.50
CA PRO A 5 -22.93 -8.62 -10.16
C PRO A 5 -22.05 -9.42 -9.20
N ALA A 6 -21.57 -8.76 -8.14
CA ALA A 6 -20.79 -9.38 -7.08
C ALA A 6 -21.51 -10.62 -6.52
N PHE A 7 -20.77 -11.69 -6.22
CA PHE A 7 -21.29 -12.94 -5.68
C PHE A 7 -22.40 -13.57 -6.53
N ARG A 8 -22.47 -13.23 -7.82
CA ARG A 8 -23.57 -13.61 -8.73
C ARG A 8 -24.94 -13.16 -8.20
N GLY A 9 -24.97 -12.08 -7.42
CA GLY A 9 -26.16 -11.57 -6.73
C GLY A 9 -26.69 -12.42 -5.58
N SER A 10 -25.89 -13.38 -5.08
CA SER A 10 -26.33 -14.32 -4.06
C SER A 10 -25.80 -13.95 -2.67
N VAL A 11 -26.72 -13.61 -1.76
CA VAL A 11 -26.44 -13.48 -0.31
C VAL A 11 -25.73 -14.73 0.21
N ARG A 12 -26.20 -15.92 -0.19
CA ARG A 12 -25.60 -17.20 0.20
C ARG A 12 -24.13 -17.31 -0.21
N LYS A 13 -23.76 -16.85 -1.41
CA LYS A 13 -22.36 -16.89 -1.89
C LYS A 13 -21.48 -15.89 -1.14
N ARG A 14 -22.00 -14.70 -0.83
CA ARG A 14 -21.29 -13.75 0.04
C ARG A 14 -21.08 -14.33 1.43
N ASP A 15 -22.11 -14.92 2.02
CA ASP A 15 -22.06 -15.48 3.37
C ASP A 15 -21.15 -16.72 3.45
N GLU A 16 -21.05 -17.51 2.38
CA GLU A 16 -20.05 -18.59 2.21
C GLU A 16 -18.62 -18.05 2.32
N LEU A 17 -18.30 -16.96 1.59
CA LEU A 17 -16.98 -16.33 1.66
C LEU A 17 -16.72 -15.70 3.04
N LEU A 18 -17.71 -15.00 3.61
CA LEU A 18 -17.62 -14.41 4.94
C LEU A 18 -17.36 -15.47 6.02
N SER A 19 -17.97 -16.65 5.88
CA SER A 19 -17.72 -17.77 6.79
C SER A 19 -16.28 -18.26 6.68
N ASP A 20 -15.72 -18.40 5.48
CA ASP A 20 -14.32 -18.77 5.31
C ASP A 20 -13.38 -17.70 5.90
N ILE A 21 -13.66 -16.41 5.66
CA ILE A 21 -12.90 -15.28 6.22
C ILE A 21 -12.87 -15.32 7.74
N ARG A 22 -14.05 -15.38 8.36
CA ARG A 22 -14.18 -15.39 9.83
C ARG A 22 -13.56 -16.63 10.47
N ALA A 23 -13.56 -17.76 9.76
CA ALA A 23 -12.89 -18.98 10.21
C ALA A 23 -11.38 -19.00 9.92
N ASN A 24 -10.84 -17.97 9.27
CA ASN A 24 -9.49 -17.97 8.71
C ASN A 24 -9.20 -19.25 7.90
N GLY A 25 -10.17 -19.57 7.02
CA GLY A 25 -10.24 -20.78 6.23
C GLY A 25 -9.21 -20.85 5.12
N ALA A 26 -9.30 -21.89 4.29
CA ALA A 26 -8.27 -22.15 3.29
C ALA A 26 -8.22 -21.04 2.23
N LEU A 27 -9.36 -20.55 1.77
CA LEU A 27 -9.43 -19.50 0.73
C LEU A 27 -8.86 -18.18 1.26
N THR A 28 -9.21 -17.83 2.50
CA THR A 28 -8.73 -16.62 3.17
C THR A 28 -7.23 -16.65 3.41
N ARG A 29 -6.68 -17.78 3.90
CA ARG A 29 -5.23 -17.93 4.06
C ARG A 29 -4.50 -17.90 2.73
N ILE A 30 -5.12 -18.38 1.65
CA ILE A 30 -4.58 -18.31 0.30
C ILE A 30 -4.56 -16.88 -0.22
N TRP A 31 -5.66 -16.16 -0.07
CA TRP A 31 -5.81 -14.78 -0.53
C TRP A 31 -4.90 -13.80 0.21
N LEU A 32 -4.88 -13.91 1.53
CA LEU A 32 -4.25 -12.91 2.40
C LEU A 32 -2.79 -13.24 2.73
N ASN A 33 -2.22 -14.26 2.08
CA ASN A 33 -0.80 -14.57 2.18
C ASN A 33 -0.11 -14.18 0.86
N SER A 34 0.64 -13.08 0.89
CA SER A 34 1.29 -12.45 -0.26
C SER A 34 2.28 -13.38 -0.98
N ALA A 35 2.74 -14.47 -0.35
CA ALA A 35 3.65 -15.45 -0.95
C ALA A 35 2.97 -16.40 -1.97
N ALA A 36 1.63 -16.42 -2.07
CA ALA A 36 0.88 -17.37 -2.89
C ALA A 36 0.34 -16.73 -4.19
N ILE A 37 1.20 -16.71 -5.22
CA ILE A 37 0.99 -16.86 -6.68
C ILE A 37 -0.39 -16.49 -7.28
N GLU A 38 -0.36 -15.71 -8.39
CA GLU A 38 -1.47 -15.26 -9.25
C GLU A 38 -2.57 -16.30 -9.55
N GLU A 39 -2.21 -17.57 -9.72
CA GLU A 39 -3.15 -18.66 -10.02
C GLU A 39 -4.25 -18.81 -8.96
N ARG A 40 -3.99 -18.41 -7.72
CA ARG A 40 -4.94 -18.53 -6.62
C ARG A 40 -5.86 -17.31 -6.47
N PHE A 41 -5.42 -16.14 -6.94
CA PHE A 41 -6.27 -14.94 -7.06
C PHE A 41 -7.40 -15.17 -8.06
N ALA A 42 -7.15 -15.94 -9.13
CA ALA A 42 -8.15 -16.29 -10.13
C ALA A 42 -9.35 -17.03 -9.53
N VAL A 43 -9.15 -17.87 -8.51
CA VAL A 43 -10.23 -18.62 -7.85
C VAL A 43 -11.25 -17.68 -7.21
N ILE A 44 -10.80 -16.67 -6.46
CA ILE A 44 -11.71 -15.73 -5.78
C ILE A 44 -12.44 -14.86 -6.80
N VAL A 45 -11.70 -14.33 -7.77
CA VAL A 45 -12.25 -13.50 -8.86
C VAL A 45 -13.32 -14.24 -9.63
N GLN A 46 -13.07 -15.49 -10.04
CA GLN A 46 -14.00 -16.28 -10.85
C GLN A 46 -15.16 -16.85 -10.03
N GLU A 47 -14.91 -17.32 -8.81
CA GLU A 47 -15.93 -17.99 -8.01
C GLU A 47 -16.92 -17.00 -7.38
N TYR A 48 -16.42 -15.84 -6.96
CA TYR A 48 -17.24 -14.81 -6.32
C TYR A 48 -17.54 -13.61 -7.22
N VAL A 49 -17.07 -13.63 -8.48
CA VAL A 49 -17.32 -12.57 -9.48
C VAL A 49 -16.90 -11.20 -8.93
N LEU A 50 -15.66 -11.16 -8.42
CA LEU A 50 -15.06 -9.97 -7.85
C LEU A 50 -14.04 -9.39 -8.81
N ASP A 51 -13.95 -8.07 -8.85
CA ASP A 51 -12.98 -7.35 -9.67
C ASP A 51 -11.54 -7.66 -9.20
N PRO A 52 -10.62 -8.04 -10.10
CA PRO A 52 -9.26 -8.41 -9.74
C PRO A 52 -8.46 -7.26 -9.12
N VAL A 53 -8.74 -6.01 -9.50
CA VAL A 53 -8.09 -4.82 -8.94
C VAL A 53 -8.53 -4.64 -7.48
N LEU A 54 -9.83 -4.78 -7.22
CA LEU A 54 -10.39 -4.72 -5.88
C LEU A 54 -9.84 -5.84 -4.96
N VAL A 55 -9.79 -7.07 -5.44
CA VAL A 55 -9.26 -8.21 -4.65
C VAL A 55 -7.79 -7.97 -4.27
N ARG A 56 -6.99 -7.38 -5.17
CA ARG A 56 -5.59 -7.02 -4.89
C ARG A 56 -5.46 -5.82 -3.96
N LEU A 57 -6.29 -4.80 -4.11
CA LEU A 57 -6.36 -3.68 -3.19
C LEU A 57 -6.62 -4.15 -1.75
N ILE A 58 -7.64 -4.99 -1.57
CA ILE A 58 -7.98 -5.55 -0.26
C ILE A 58 -6.80 -6.34 0.31
N ALA A 59 -6.15 -7.19 -0.50
CA ALA A 59 -4.99 -7.95 -0.05
C ALA A 59 -3.82 -7.04 0.37
N ALA A 60 -3.50 -6.02 -0.42
CA ALA A 60 -2.44 -5.07 -0.12
C ALA A 60 -2.72 -4.29 1.18
N LEU A 61 -3.96 -3.81 1.36
CA LEU A 61 -4.35 -3.10 2.58
C LEU A 61 -4.43 -4.00 3.82
N SER A 62 -4.79 -5.26 3.61
CA SER A 62 -4.86 -6.30 4.64
C SER A 62 -3.48 -6.70 5.18
N ASP A 63 -2.46 -6.70 4.33
CA ASP A 63 -1.13 -7.16 4.73
C ASP A 63 -0.50 -6.26 5.80
N MET A 64 -0.90 -4.99 5.83
CA MET A 64 -0.47 -3.99 6.80
C MET A 64 -1.23 -4.06 8.14
N ALA A 65 -2.16 -5.00 8.31
CA ALA A 65 -2.92 -5.17 9.54
C ALA A 65 -2.40 -6.35 10.36
N THR A 66 -2.57 -6.29 11.68
CA THR A 66 -2.41 -7.46 12.55
C THR A 66 -3.39 -8.55 12.16
N SER A 67 -3.09 -9.82 12.46
CA SER A 67 -3.94 -10.95 12.06
C SER A 67 -5.44 -10.79 12.42
N PRO A 68 -5.82 -10.34 13.64
CA PRO A 68 -7.23 -10.10 13.96
C PRO A 68 -7.86 -8.96 13.15
N ALA A 69 -7.19 -7.80 13.07
CA ALA A 69 -7.67 -6.63 12.33
C ALA A 69 -7.77 -6.89 10.82
N ARG A 70 -6.88 -7.75 10.30
CA ARG A 70 -6.87 -8.23 8.92
C ARG A 70 -8.18 -8.95 8.58
N THR A 71 -8.56 -9.94 9.38
CA THR A 71 -9.80 -10.71 9.17
C THR A 71 -11.03 -9.82 9.28
N GLU A 72 -11.07 -8.92 10.26
CA GLU A 72 -12.18 -7.98 10.46
C GLU A 72 -12.34 -7.01 9.29
N PHE A 73 -11.24 -6.41 8.82
CA PHE A 73 -11.24 -5.51 7.68
C PHE A 73 -11.78 -6.20 6.42
N VAL A 74 -11.26 -7.38 6.09
CA VAL A 74 -11.69 -8.14 4.90
C VAL A 74 -13.16 -8.51 5.00
N ALA A 75 -13.63 -8.99 6.16
CA ALA A 75 -15.03 -9.30 6.37
C ALA A 75 -15.92 -8.05 6.18
N THR A 76 -15.52 -6.91 6.74
CA THR A 76 -16.25 -5.64 6.63
C THR A 76 -16.36 -5.20 5.17
N VAL A 77 -15.28 -5.26 4.41
CA VAL A 77 -15.29 -4.92 2.98
C VAL A 77 -16.22 -5.84 2.21
N ILE A 78 -16.10 -7.16 2.38
CA ILE A 78 -16.94 -8.15 1.68
C ILE A 78 -18.43 -7.99 2.03
N GLU A 79 -18.75 -7.65 3.27
CA GLU A 79 -20.12 -7.40 3.72
C GLU A 79 -20.71 -6.13 3.09
N ALA A 80 -19.90 -5.10 2.89
CA ALA A 80 -20.31 -3.82 2.32
C ALA A 80 -20.48 -3.83 0.78
N LEU A 81 -19.99 -4.87 0.08
CA LEU A 81 -20.10 -4.93 -1.38
C LEU A 81 -21.56 -5.10 -1.85
N PRO A 82 -21.98 -4.36 -2.89
CA PRO A 82 -23.34 -4.45 -3.42
C PRO A 82 -23.57 -5.80 -4.11
N LEU A 83 -24.70 -6.44 -3.81
CA LEU A 83 -25.09 -7.71 -4.44
C LEU A 83 -25.70 -7.53 -5.84
N ASP A 84 -26.25 -6.35 -6.13
CA ASP A 84 -26.96 -6.05 -7.37
C ASP A 84 -26.08 -5.39 -8.43
N LYS A 85 -24.82 -5.10 -8.12
CA LYS A 85 -23.89 -4.37 -8.99
C LYS A 85 -22.58 -5.11 -9.20
N PRO A 86 -21.92 -4.91 -10.36
CA PRO A 86 -20.53 -5.32 -10.55
C PRO A 86 -19.61 -4.60 -9.57
N THR A 87 -18.48 -5.23 -9.25
CA THR A 87 -17.43 -4.63 -8.41
C THR A 87 -16.35 -3.91 -9.22
N GLY A 88 -16.43 -3.96 -10.55
CA GLY A 88 -15.51 -3.29 -11.47
C GLY A 88 -15.44 -1.80 -11.21
N GLY A 89 -14.23 -1.26 -11.18
CA GLY A 89 -13.98 0.18 -11.02
C GLY A 89 -14.07 0.70 -9.57
N ILE A 90 -14.56 -0.08 -8.59
CA ILE A 90 -14.63 0.33 -7.17
C ILE A 90 -13.26 0.77 -6.65
N ALA A 91 -12.21 -0.02 -6.91
CA ALA A 91 -10.86 0.28 -6.45
C ALA A 91 -10.34 1.60 -7.04
N CYS A 92 -10.56 1.83 -8.34
CA CYS A 92 -10.15 3.06 -9.01
C CYS A 92 -10.96 4.26 -8.53
N ALA A 93 -12.26 4.09 -8.27
CA ALA A 93 -13.12 5.15 -7.74
C ALA A 93 -12.66 5.58 -6.35
N TRP A 94 -12.31 4.61 -5.49
CA TRP A 94 -11.70 4.88 -4.20
C TRP A 94 -10.34 5.57 -4.35
N LEU A 95 -9.47 5.14 -5.26
CA LEU A 95 -8.19 5.83 -5.51
C LEU A 95 -8.39 7.29 -5.97
N ILE A 96 -9.39 7.54 -6.81
CA ILE A 96 -9.75 8.89 -7.26
C ILE A 96 -10.21 9.73 -6.07
N ASP A 97 -11.09 9.20 -5.21
CA ASP A 97 -11.52 9.86 -3.96
C ASP A 97 -10.32 10.18 -3.06
N ARG A 98 -9.38 9.23 -2.93
CA ARG A 98 -8.13 9.44 -2.19
C ARG A 98 -7.24 10.51 -2.79
N TRP A 99 -7.14 10.56 -4.12
CA TRP A 99 -6.44 11.63 -4.81
C TRP A 99 -7.07 12.99 -4.49
N GLU A 100 -8.38 13.13 -4.68
CA GLU A 100 -9.10 14.40 -4.54
C GLU A 100 -9.08 14.92 -3.09
N SER A 101 -9.19 14.02 -2.11
CA SER A 101 -9.23 14.38 -0.70
C SER A 101 -7.86 14.64 -0.08
N THR A 102 -6.77 14.09 -0.65
CA THR A 102 -5.45 14.20 -0.02
C THR A 102 -4.29 14.52 -0.94
N LEU A 103 -4.14 13.80 -2.05
CA LEU A 103 -2.93 13.89 -2.86
C LEU A 103 -2.88 15.17 -3.70
N ALA A 104 -4.02 15.60 -4.24
CA ALA A 104 -4.13 16.83 -5.03
C ALA A 104 -3.67 18.06 -4.23
N THR A 105 -4.15 18.20 -2.99
CA THR A 105 -3.79 19.32 -2.09
C THR A 105 -2.30 19.36 -1.76
N ARG A 106 -1.63 18.20 -1.68
CA ARG A 106 -0.17 18.14 -1.44
C ARG A 106 0.65 18.59 -2.63
N LEU A 107 0.15 18.38 -3.83
CA LEU A 107 0.82 18.77 -5.06
C LEU A 107 0.44 20.19 -5.51
N GLU A 108 -0.53 20.83 -4.85
CA GLU A 108 -1.00 22.15 -5.23
C GLU A 108 0.13 23.19 -5.27
N GLY A 109 0.14 24.02 -6.32
CA GLY A 109 1.18 25.03 -6.54
C GLY A 109 2.52 24.50 -7.06
N SER A 110 2.70 23.17 -7.16
CA SER A 110 3.90 22.58 -7.74
C SER A 110 3.83 22.47 -9.27
N ALA A 111 4.99 22.36 -9.92
CA ALA A 111 5.09 22.14 -11.37
C ALA A 111 4.54 20.77 -11.82
N VAL A 112 4.41 19.81 -10.89
CA VAL A 112 3.90 18.45 -11.16
C VAL A 112 2.38 18.34 -10.97
N HIS A 113 1.70 19.37 -10.46
CA HIS A 113 0.27 19.32 -10.15
C HIS A 113 -0.60 19.00 -11.39
N GLU A 114 -0.47 19.80 -12.45
CA GLU A 114 -1.27 19.61 -13.67
C GLU A 114 -0.92 18.32 -14.45
N PRO A 115 0.37 17.94 -14.59
CA PRO A 115 0.73 16.62 -15.09
C PRO A 115 0.12 15.47 -14.28
N ALA A 116 0.12 15.56 -12.95
CA ALA A 116 -0.46 14.55 -12.08
C ALA A 116 -1.99 14.48 -12.23
N ARG A 117 -2.65 15.63 -12.29
CA ARG A 117 -4.09 15.73 -12.57
C ARG A 117 -4.45 15.08 -13.91
N THR A 118 -3.59 15.21 -14.93
CA THR A 118 -3.79 14.56 -16.23
C THR A 118 -3.80 13.04 -16.11
N VAL A 119 -2.89 12.46 -15.32
CA VAL A 119 -2.89 11.01 -15.05
C VAL A 119 -4.19 10.58 -14.38
N VAL A 120 -4.63 11.29 -13.34
CA VAL A 120 -5.87 10.94 -12.64
C VAL A 120 -7.10 11.11 -13.52
N GLN A 121 -7.10 12.07 -14.45
CA GLN A 121 -8.16 12.17 -15.43
C GLN A 121 -8.22 10.94 -16.34
N LEU A 122 -7.08 10.38 -16.77
CA LEU A 122 -7.09 9.12 -17.52
C LEU A 122 -7.61 7.94 -16.69
N VAL A 123 -7.35 7.90 -15.38
CA VAL A 123 -7.94 6.91 -14.47
C VAL A 123 -9.46 7.07 -14.39
N LYS A 124 -9.98 8.30 -14.38
CA LYS A 124 -11.44 8.55 -14.45
C LYS A 124 -12.02 8.11 -15.79
N ASP A 125 -11.37 8.48 -16.88
CA ASP A 125 -11.82 8.17 -18.24
C ASP A 125 -11.84 6.65 -18.48
N SER A 126 -10.88 5.91 -17.91
CA SER A 126 -10.80 4.44 -18.01
C SER A 126 -11.95 3.71 -17.32
N GLN A 127 -12.64 4.36 -16.37
CA GLN A 127 -13.85 3.80 -15.76
C GLN A 127 -15.07 3.90 -16.68
N VAL A 128 -15.06 4.82 -17.63
CA VAL A 128 -16.16 5.05 -18.58
C VAL A 128 -15.96 4.25 -19.86
N GLY A 129 -14.72 4.09 -20.31
CA GLY A 129 -14.41 3.37 -21.54
C GLY A 129 -12.91 3.12 -21.74
N GLU A 130 -12.56 2.55 -22.88
CA GLU A 130 -11.16 2.28 -23.20
C GLU A 130 -10.39 3.57 -23.49
N VAL A 131 -9.26 3.75 -22.80
CA VAL A 131 -8.33 4.86 -23.02
C VAL A 131 -7.18 4.38 -23.92
N PRO A 132 -6.86 5.10 -25.01
CA PRO A 132 -5.76 4.74 -25.90
C PRO A 132 -4.40 4.69 -25.19
N ALA A 133 -3.56 3.72 -25.56
CA ALA A 133 -2.22 3.58 -25.00
C ALA A 133 -1.35 4.83 -25.21
N GLU A 134 -1.57 5.57 -26.31
CA GLU A 134 -0.88 6.83 -26.60
C GLU A 134 -1.14 7.90 -25.52
N ALA A 135 -2.36 7.96 -24.98
CA ALA A 135 -2.74 8.93 -23.95
C ALA A 135 -2.00 8.63 -22.64
N TRP A 136 -1.97 7.36 -22.21
CA TRP A 136 -1.19 6.93 -21.04
C TRP A 136 0.30 7.26 -21.18
N ARG A 137 0.90 6.90 -22.32
CA ARG A 137 2.32 7.22 -22.58
C ARG A 137 2.58 8.73 -22.58
N ALA A 138 1.64 9.53 -23.10
CA ALA A 138 1.77 10.99 -23.10
C ALA A 138 1.69 11.57 -21.69
N ALA A 139 0.77 11.10 -20.85
CA ALA A 139 0.65 11.54 -19.46
C ALA A 139 1.89 11.17 -18.63
N ILE A 140 2.40 9.94 -18.75
CA ILE A 140 3.64 9.50 -18.09
C ILE A 140 4.82 10.38 -18.51
N ARG A 141 4.98 10.64 -19.81
CA ARG A 141 6.02 11.55 -20.29
C ARG A 141 5.84 12.97 -19.76
N GLY A 142 4.61 13.47 -19.71
CA GLY A 142 4.30 14.78 -19.16
C GLY A 142 4.69 14.90 -17.69
N LEU A 143 4.45 13.85 -16.90
CA LEU A 143 4.84 13.78 -15.50
C LEU A 143 6.36 13.72 -15.34
N ALA A 144 7.06 12.89 -16.13
CA ALA A 144 8.52 12.77 -16.10
C ALA A 144 9.27 14.02 -16.61
N LEU A 145 8.64 14.81 -17.47
CA LEU A 145 9.18 16.07 -18.01
C LEU A 145 8.83 17.29 -17.16
N ALA A 146 7.95 17.15 -16.17
CA ALA A 146 7.69 18.19 -15.22
C ALA A 146 8.98 18.53 -14.46
N ALA A 147 9.14 19.79 -14.03
CA ALA A 147 10.32 20.18 -13.27
C ALA A 147 10.51 19.26 -12.06
N GLU A 148 11.78 18.96 -11.74
CA GLU A 148 12.12 18.02 -10.68
C GLU A 148 11.35 18.39 -9.40
N PRO A 149 10.52 17.47 -8.87
CA PRO A 149 9.73 17.77 -7.69
C PRO A 149 10.67 18.10 -6.53
N GLY A 150 10.28 19.09 -5.73
CA GLY A 150 10.97 19.34 -4.46
C GLY A 150 10.95 18.08 -3.58
N PRO A 151 11.92 17.93 -2.66
CA PRO A 151 12.08 16.73 -1.84
C PRO A 151 10.83 16.40 -1.00
N ASP A 152 9.99 17.40 -0.71
CA ASP A 152 8.76 17.26 0.07
C ASP A 152 7.61 16.59 -0.70
N ILE A 153 7.65 16.59 -2.03
CA ILE A 153 6.57 16.07 -2.88
C ILE A 153 7.02 14.96 -3.83
N ALA A 154 8.33 14.68 -3.94
CA ALA A 154 8.86 13.64 -4.84
C ALA A 154 8.21 12.27 -4.59
N ASP A 155 8.03 11.88 -3.32
CA ASP A 155 7.43 10.59 -2.95
C ASP A 155 5.96 10.48 -3.37
N TYR A 156 5.27 11.63 -3.42
CA TYR A 156 3.88 11.71 -3.85
C TYR A 156 3.75 11.69 -5.37
N VAL A 157 4.78 12.10 -6.11
CA VAL A 157 4.86 11.91 -7.56
C VAL A 157 4.99 10.43 -7.90
N GLU A 158 5.78 9.64 -7.14
CA GLU A 158 5.89 8.19 -7.33
C GLU A 158 4.51 7.49 -7.20
N VAL A 159 3.64 7.97 -6.31
CA VAL A 159 2.25 7.45 -6.19
C VAL A 159 1.47 7.69 -7.49
N VAL A 160 1.59 8.87 -8.08
CA VAL A 160 0.89 9.21 -9.32
C VAL A 160 1.47 8.43 -10.51
N GLU A 161 2.79 8.24 -10.55
CA GLU A 161 3.44 7.38 -11.55
C GLU A 161 2.91 5.94 -11.48
N ALA A 162 2.77 5.39 -10.27
CA ALA A 162 2.17 4.07 -10.08
C ALA A 162 0.69 4.02 -10.50
N MET A 163 -0.04 5.14 -10.42
CA MET A 163 -1.42 5.24 -10.91
C MET A 163 -1.52 5.31 -12.44
N ALA A 164 -0.42 5.58 -13.16
CA ALA A 164 -0.41 5.82 -14.60
C ALA A 164 -0.51 4.52 -15.44
N TRP A 165 -1.30 3.56 -14.98
CA TRP A 165 -1.55 2.29 -15.64
C TRP A 165 -3.04 2.03 -15.78
N ASP A 166 -3.42 1.42 -16.90
CA ASP A 166 -4.77 0.89 -17.08
C ASP A 166 -4.92 -0.40 -16.26
N THR A 167 -5.53 -0.29 -15.07
CA THR A 167 -5.71 -1.40 -14.14
C THR A 167 -6.63 -2.50 -14.69
N SER A 168 -7.43 -2.23 -15.72
CA SER A 168 -8.22 -3.27 -16.40
C SER A 168 -7.33 -4.23 -17.20
N LYS A 169 -6.17 -3.75 -17.66
CA LYS A 169 -5.15 -4.50 -18.40
C LYS A 169 -4.00 -4.96 -17.51
N ALA A 170 -3.73 -4.23 -16.43
CA ALA A 170 -2.69 -4.53 -15.45
C ALA A 170 -3.23 -4.44 -14.00
N PRO A 171 -4.02 -5.43 -13.53
CA PRO A 171 -4.58 -5.38 -12.17
C PRO A 171 -3.54 -5.32 -11.06
N GLY A 172 -2.30 -5.77 -11.33
CA GLY A 172 -1.18 -5.70 -10.39
C GLY A 172 -0.74 -4.28 -10.01
N ALA A 173 -0.99 -3.29 -10.88
CA ALA A 173 -0.56 -1.91 -10.67
C ALA A 173 -1.13 -1.29 -9.39
N ILE A 174 -2.29 -1.77 -8.90
CA ILE A 174 -2.86 -1.30 -7.64
C ILE A 174 -1.94 -1.59 -6.44
N THR A 175 -1.21 -2.71 -6.46
CA THR A 175 -0.25 -3.03 -5.40
C THR A 175 0.92 -2.05 -5.42
N ASP A 176 1.37 -1.66 -6.61
CA ASP A 176 2.45 -0.67 -6.78
C ASP A 176 2.01 0.70 -6.25
N VAL A 177 0.76 1.11 -6.50
CA VAL A 177 0.18 2.36 -5.93
C VAL A 177 0.19 2.33 -4.41
N ILE A 178 -0.28 1.24 -3.80
CA ILE A 178 -0.28 1.09 -2.33
C ILE A 178 1.14 1.09 -1.77
N GLN A 179 2.09 0.43 -2.44
CA GLN A 179 3.49 0.41 -2.02
C GLN A 179 4.17 1.79 -2.13
N ALA A 180 3.91 2.54 -3.20
CA ALA A 180 4.39 3.90 -3.36
C ALA A 180 3.86 4.79 -2.23
N TRP A 181 2.57 4.67 -1.89
CA TRP A 181 1.96 5.46 -0.83
C TRP A 181 2.49 5.09 0.57
N CYS A 182 2.68 3.80 0.84
CA CYS A 182 3.39 3.34 2.04
C CYS A 182 4.78 3.98 2.16
N SER A 183 5.48 4.13 1.04
CA SER A 183 6.83 4.71 1.00
C SER A 183 6.78 6.21 1.29
N ALA A 184 5.81 6.93 0.72
CA ALA A 184 5.56 8.35 1.03
C ALA A 184 5.18 8.55 2.52
N ALA A 185 4.27 7.74 3.06
CA ALA A 185 3.87 7.80 4.46
C ALA A 185 5.04 7.51 5.42
N ARG A 186 5.91 6.56 5.05
CA ARG A 186 7.13 6.26 5.81
C ARG A 186 8.07 7.45 5.84
N ARG A 187 8.32 8.08 4.68
CA ARG A 187 9.22 9.23 4.56
C ARG A 187 8.67 10.45 5.30
N ASP A 188 7.37 10.71 5.25
CA ASP A 188 6.72 11.75 6.06
C ASP A 188 6.96 11.52 7.56
N ALA A 189 6.81 10.28 8.03
CA ALA A 189 7.05 9.94 9.42
C ALA A 189 8.53 10.03 9.84
N LEU A 190 9.47 9.70 8.94
CA LEU A 190 10.91 9.90 9.15
C LEU A 190 11.25 11.38 9.26
N ARG A 191 10.78 12.21 8.32
CA ARG A 191 10.98 13.67 8.33
C ARG A 191 10.41 14.29 9.61
N ALA A 192 9.20 13.89 10.02
CA ALA A 192 8.57 14.36 11.25
C ALA A 192 9.36 13.97 12.52
N ALA A 193 10.11 12.87 12.48
CA ALA A 193 11.03 12.46 13.54
C ALA A 193 12.40 13.15 13.48
N GLY A 194 12.58 14.12 12.58
CA GLY A 194 13.85 14.82 12.37
C GLY A 194 14.92 13.96 11.69
N TRP A 195 14.53 12.86 11.06
CA TRP A 195 15.45 12.03 10.27
C TRP A 195 15.65 12.67 8.89
N THR A 196 16.90 12.97 8.56
CA THR A 196 17.28 13.68 7.33
C THR A 196 18.17 12.81 6.45
N ASP A 197 18.25 13.11 5.16
CA ASP A 197 19.13 12.39 4.23
C ASP A 197 20.60 12.39 4.69
N ALA A 198 21.06 13.48 5.31
CA ALA A 198 22.41 13.57 5.87
C ALA A 198 22.63 12.59 7.04
N LEU A 199 21.65 12.47 7.94
CA LEU A 199 21.68 11.50 9.05
C LEU A 199 21.59 10.07 8.52
N GLU A 200 20.76 9.82 7.51
CA GLU A 200 20.65 8.51 6.88
C GLU A 200 21.97 8.10 6.23
N GLN A 201 22.58 8.97 5.43
CA GLN A 201 23.88 8.71 4.81
C GLN A 201 24.97 8.46 5.85
N GLU A 202 25.04 9.25 6.93
CA GLU A 202 26.00 9.02 8.01
C GLU A 202 25.77 7.67 8.69
N TYR A 203 24.52 7.38 9.08
CA TYR A 203 24.15 6.13 9.74
C TYR A 203 24.41 4.92 8.85
N THR A 204 23.98 4.93 7.58
CA THR A 204 24.21 3.82 6.65
C THR A 204 25.68 3.56 6.41
N ARG A 205 26.50 4.61 6.28
CA ARG A 205 27.95 4.48 6.12
C ARG A 205 28.58 3.82 7.36
N LEU A 206 28.26 4.32 8.56
CA LEU A 206 28.79 3.77 9.82
C LEU A 206 28.28 2.34 10.06
N ALA A 207 27.00 2.09 9.87
CA ALA A 207 26.40 0.78 10.08
C ALA A 207 27.03 -0.28 9.17
N ARG A 208 27.32 0.04 7.89
CA ARG A 208 28.01 -0.88 6.97
C ARG A 208 29.44 -1.20 7.41
N ASP A 209 30.18 -0.18 7.83
CA ASP A 209 31.53 -0.36 8.35
C ASP A 209 31.52 -1.22 9.62
N TYR A 210 30.63 -0.91 10.57
CA TYR A 210 30.48 -1.66 11.81
C TYR A 210 30.05 -3.11 11.57
N GLN A 211 29.09 -3.36 10.67
CA GLN A 211 28.71 -4.72 10.24
C GLN A 211 29.92 -5.50 9.72
N THR A 212 30.80 -4.85 8.95
CA THR A 212 32.05 -5.47 8.45
C THR A 212 32.99 -5.83 9.59
N ARG A 213 33.11 -4.94 10.59
CA ARG A 213 33.97 -5.15 11.76
C ARG A 213 33.48 -6.27 12.68
N ILE A 214 32.17 -6.42 12.86
CA ILE A 214 31.58 -7.44 13.76
C ILE A 214 31.32 -8.78 13.07
N ALA A 215 31.46 -8.86 11.74
CA ALA A 215 31.22 -10.07 10.96
C ALA A 215 32.08 -11.29 11.40
N PRO A 216 33.34 -11.16 11.83
CA PRO A 216 34.10 -12.27 12.41
C PRO A 216 33.45 -12.83 13.67
N GLU A 217 33.05 -11.97 14.61
CA GLU A 217 32.38 -12.35 15.86
C GLU A 217 31.04 -13.03 15.57
N MET A 218 30.25 -12.48 14.64
CA MET A 218 28.97 -13.08 14.23
C MET A 218 29.16 -14.47 13.60
N ARG A 219 30.23 -14.69 12.83
CA ARG A 219 30.55 -16.01 12.23
C ARG A 219 31.06 -17.03 13.24
N ALA A 220 31.60 -16.57 14.37
CA ALA A 220 32.11 -17.42 15.44
C ALA A 220 31.02 -17.87 16.42
N LEU A 221 29.78 -17.38 16.27
CA LEU A 221 28.66 -17.79 17.11
C LEU A 221 28.30 -19.26 16.86
N ASP A 222 28.33 -20.05 17.93
CA ASP A 222 27.88 -21.45 17.95
C ASP A 222 26.41 -21.54 18.39
N THR A 223 25.55 -20.79 17.71
CA THR A 223 24.11 -20.81 17.95
C THR A 223 23.36 -20.65 16.64
N THR A 224 22.22 -21.31 16.53
CA THR A 224 21.26 -21.14 15.43
C THR A 224 19.98 -20.45 15.91
N ASP A 225 19.92 -20.07 17.20
CA ASP A 225 18.81 -19.32 17.76
C ASP A 225 18.83 -17.89 17.21
N ARG A 226 17.85 -17.59 16.37
CA ARG A 226 17.68 -16.29 15.73
C ARG A 226 17.54 -15.15 16.74
N VAL A 227 16.84 -15.36 17.85
CA VAL A 227 16.62 -14.31 18.86
C VAL A 227 17.94 -13.99 19.56
N GLU A 228 18.73 -15.02 19.84
CA GLU A 228 20.06 -14.85 20.42
C GLU A 228 21.02 -14.13 19.45
N ILE A 229 21.02 -14.53 18.18
CA ILE A 229 21.82 -13.89 17.12
C ILE A 229 21.47 -12.40 16.98
N GLU A 230 20.17 -12.07 16.93
CA GLU A 230 19.69 -10.68 16.83
C GLU A 230 20.12 -9.85 18.05
N ARG A 231 19.98 -10.40 19.26
CA ARG A 231 20.44 -9.73 20.51
C ARG A 231 21.95 -9.46 20.48
N ILE A 232 22.77 -10.45 20.13
CA ILE A 232 24.23 -10.30 20.08
C ILE A 232 24.64 -9.29 19.00
N PHE A 233 23.99 -9.34 17.83
CA PHE A 233 24.22 -8.36 16.77
C PHE A 233 23.95 -6.93 17.25
N GLU A 234 22.82 -6.69 17.91
CA GLU A 234 22.47 -5.38 18.47
C GLU A 234 23.48 -4.90 19.52
N GLU A 235 23.95 -5.79 20.40
CA GLU A 235 24.96 -5.47 21.41
C GLU A 235 26.30 -5.08 20.77
N LEU A 236 26.74 -5.85 19.77
CA LEU A 236 27.98 -5.57 19.04
C LEU A 236 27.90 -4.26 18.25
N MET A 237 26.78 -4.02 17.55
CA MET A 237 26.54 -2.75 16.85
C MET A 237 26.54 -1.57 17.82
N ARG A 238 25.84 -1.68 18.95
CA ARG A 238 25.81 -0.66 20.00
C ARG A 238 27.21 -0.32 20.50
N LYS A 239 28.05 -1.34 20.74
CA LYS A 239 29.44 -1.15 21.16
C LYS A 239 30.28 -0.40 20.12
N GLN A 240 30.07 -0.65 18.82
CA GLN A 240 30.77 0.08 17.76
C GLN A 240 30.35 1.56 17.74
N PHE A 241 29.05 1.85 17.81
CA PHE A 241 28.53 3.22 17.85
C PHE A 241 29.00 3.98 19.10
N ASP A 242 28.99 3.34 20.27
CA ASP A 242 29.46 3.95 21.52
C ASP A 242 30.97 4.24 21.47
N GLY A 243 31.76 3.30 20.93
CA GLY A 243 33.21 3.46 20.78
C GLY A 243 33.64 4.64 19.90
N GLU A 244 32.79 5.09 18.97
CA GLU A 244 33.05 6.27 18.12
C GLU A 244 32.28 7.52 18.59
N GLY A 245 31.65 7.49 19.79
CA GLY A 245 30.88 8.61 20.32
C GLY A 245 29.67 8.97 19.45
N ARG A 246 29.05 7.95 18.83
CA ARG A 246 27.90 8.05 17.92
C ARG A 246 26.67 7.30 18.44
N ILE A 247 26.62 7.01 19.73
CA ILE A 247 25.49 6.31 20.35
C ILE A 247 24.16 7.06 20.16
N ASP A 248 24.20 8.39 20.18
CA ASP A 248 23.02 9.23 19.95
C ASP A 248 22.47 9.09 18.52
N LEU A 249 23.34 8.93 17.51
CA LEU A 249 22.92 8.68 16.13
C LEU A 249 22.20 7.34 16.00
N MET A 250 22.70 6.29 16.66
CA MET A 250 22.01 4.99 16.71
C MET A 250 20.67 5.11 17.45
N GLY A 251 20.64 5.82 18.59
CA GLY A 251 19.41 6.05 19.34
C GLY A 251 18.36 6.80 18.52
N HIS A 252 18.76 7.85 17.80
CA HIS A 252 17.90 8.61 16.90
C HIS A 252 17.43 7.74 15.73
N ALA A 253 18.31 6.96 15.10
CA ALA A 253 17.94 6.02 14.04
C ALA A 253 16.87 5.02 14.49
N MET A 254 17.05 4.41 15.67
CA MET A 254 16.07 3.48 16.24
C MET A 254 14.73 4.17 16.52
N ALA A 255 14.75 5.38 17.09
CA ALA A 255 13.55 6.17 17.37
C ALA A 255 12.82 6.57 16.08
N ALA A 256 13.56 7.01 15.06
CA ALA A 256 13.04 7.39 13.75
C ALA A 256 12.43 6.19 13.03
N HIS A 257 13.10 5.03 13.02
CA HIS A 257 12.54 3.80 12.46
C HIS A 257 11.26 3.38 13.18
N LYS A 258 11.22 3.42 14.51
CA LYS A 258 10.00 3.15 15.29
C LYS A 258 8.87 4.11 14.94
N ALA A 259 9.16 5.41 14.84
CA ALA A 259 8.20 6.42 14.41
C ALA A 259 7.69 6.15 12.98
N SER A 260 8.57 5.75 12.07
CA SER A 260 8.22 5.43 10.68
C SER A 260 7.30 4.20 10.58
N HIS A 261 7.56 3.15 11.36
CA HIS A 261 6.69 1.98 11.44
C HIS A 261 5.31 2.35 11.99
N ALA A 262 5.26 3.16 13.05
CA ALA A 262 4.00 3.65 13.60
C ALA A 262 3.24 4.55 12.60
N GLY A 263 3.97 5.36 11.83
CA GLY A 263 3.40 6.21 10.78
C GLY A 263 2.76 5.41 9.65
N VAL A 264 3.46 4.40 9.13
CA VAL A 264 2.91 3.49 8.11
C VAL A 264 1.72 2.69 8.64
N GLN A 265 1.78 2.22 9.89
CA GLN A 265 0.66 1.51 10.52
C GLN A 265 -0.58 2.41 10.58
N ARG A 266 -0.43 3.64 11.08
CA ARG A 266 -1.53 4.61 11.17
C ARG A 266 -2.11 4.94 9.79
N TRP A 267 -1.26 5.23 8.82
CA TRP A 267 -1.69 5.45 7.44
C TRP A 267 -2.49 4.26 6.91
N GLY A 268 -2.03 3.04 7.20
CA GLY A 268 -2.71 1.82 6.81
C GLY A 268 -4.08 1.64 7.48
N ASP A 269 -4.18 1.95 8.77
CA ASP A 269 -5.46 1.97 9.50
C ASP A 269 -6.43 2.97 8.84
N GLU A 270 -5.98 4.19 8.57
CA GLU A 270 -6.75 5.24 7.90
C GLU A 270 -7.24 4.82 6.50
N GLN A 271 -6.39 4.14 5.70
CA GLN A 271 -6.80 3.68 4.36
C GLN A 271 -7.85 2.58 4.43
N ARG A 272 -7.73 1.65 5.38
CA ARG A 272 -8.74 0.60 5.59
C ARG A 272 -10.09 1.20 6.01
N GLU A 273 -10.07 2.11 6.98
CA GLU A 273 -11.27 2.83 7.42
C GLU A 273 -11.89 3.63 6.27
N SER A 274 -11.07 4.35 5.49
CA SER A 274 -11.51 5.13 4.34
C SER A 274 -12.16 4.25 3.26
N LEU A 275 -11.61 3.07 2.96
CA LEU A 275 -12.23 2.15 2.01
C LEU A 275 -13.59 1.64 2.52
N CYS A 276 -13.68 1.26 3.80
CA CYS A 276 -14.94 0.82 4.40
C CYS A 276 -16.01 1.95 4.37
N ALA A 277 -15.61 3.19 4.67
CA ALA A 277 -16.48 4.35 4.60
C ALA A 277 -16.93 4.66 3.17
N PHE A 278 -16.03 4.56 2.20
CA PHE A 278 -16.31 4.73 0.77
C PHE A 278 -17.34 3.72 0.27
N LEU A 279 -17.21 2.44 0.65
CA LEU A 279 -18.17 1.40 0.28
C LEU A 279 -19.54 1.62 0.94
N THR A 280 -19.55 2.06 2.20
CA THR A 280 -20.79 2.28 2.95
C THR A 280 -21.58 3.48 2.40
N SER A 281 -20.90 4.58 2.06
CA SER A 281 -21.53 5.76 1.43
C SER A 281 -22.04 5.45 0.03
N SER A 282 -21.25 4.75 -0.79
CA SER A 282 -21.65 4.30 -2.12
C SER A 282 -22.88 3.38 -2.10
N ALA A 283 -23.05 2.58 -1.04
CA ALA A 283 -24.24 1.75 -0.85
C ALA A 283 -25.49 2.56 -0.46
N GLN A 284 -25.33 3.75 0.14
CA GLN A 284 -26.43 4.60 0.59
C GLN A 284 -26.99 5.50 -0.51
N ASP A 285 -26.16 5.98 -1.44
CA ASP A 285 -26.62 6.79 -2.59
C ASP A 285 -27.54 6.01 -3.55
N ILE A 286 -27.72 4.71 -3.33
CA ILE A 286 -28.59 3.80 -4.09
C ILE A 286 -30.00 3.71 -3.48
N LYS A 287 -30.20 4.16 -2.22
CA LYS A 287 -31.48 4.05 -1.51
C LYS A 287 -32.39 5.29 -1.62
N ARG A 288 -32.12 6.25 -2.50
CA ARG A 288 -33.08 7.32 -2.82
C ARG A 288 -33.87 6.98 -4.10
N PRO A 289 -35.09 6.44 -3.97
CA PRO A 289 -36.08 6.56 -5.04
C PRO A 289 -36.68 7.97 -4.98
N ASP A 290 -36.64 8.68 -6.12
CA ASP A 290 -37.74 9.56 -6.51
C ASP A 290 -38.63 8.78 -7.49
#